data_AF-A0A2S6RAC4-F1
#
_entry.id   AF-A0A2S6RAC4-F1
#
_cell.length_a   1.000
_cell.length_b   1.000
_cell.length_c   1.000
_cell.angle_alpha   90.00
_cell.angle_beta   90.00
_cell.angle_gamma   90.00
#
_symmetry.space_group_name_H-M   'P 1'
#
loop_
_entity.id
_entity.type
_entity.pdbx_description
1 polymer ?
#
loop_
_entity_poly.entity_id
_entity_poly.type
_entity_poly.pdbx_seq_one_letter_code
_entity_poly.pdbx_strand_id
1 'polypeptide(L)'
;IAEHGMEQLVRDARIAQLYEGTNGIQALDLVGRKLGMKTGRLLRHFFHPATAFVEAHQDDEALKELVLPLAKALGKLQQATLVIAQKGLGDPEEAAAVATDYLKMFGLVAIGYMWVLMAEKAAKKLNGDAGDDARYYANKLKTARFYMYKLLPESASLFLRIMTGKAAMAQFDEDDF
;
A
#
# COMPACT_ATOMS: atom_id res chain seq x y z
N ILE A 1 13.45 -23.84 -19.62
CA ILE A 1 12.19 -24.40 -20.16
C ILE A 1 11.32 -23.21 -20.59
N ALA A 2 10.99 -23.09 -21.87
CA ALA A 2 10.17 -21.98 -22.41
C ALA A 2 8.72 -22.39 -22.71
N GLU A 3 8.46 -23.70 -22.80
CA GLU A 3 7.18 -24.29 -23.25
C GLU A 3 5.96 -23.92 -22.40
N HIS A 4 6.17 -23.60 -21.11
CA HIS A 4 5.09 -23.19 -20.20
C HIS A 4 4.85 -21.67 -20.17
N GLY A 5 5.58 -20.87 -20.95
CA GLY A 5 5.36 -19.42 -21.09
C GLY A 5 5.71 -18.52 -19.89
N MET A 6 5.93 -19.06 -18.68
CA MET A 6 6.27 -18.25 -17.49
C MET A 6 7.48 -17.31 -17.67
N GLU A 7 8.51 -17.74 -18.39
CA GLU A 7 9.68 -16.89 -18.66
C GLU A 7 9.30 -15.66 -19.48
N GLN A 8 8.40 -15.85 -20.45
CA GLN A 8 7.88 -14.78 -21.29
C GLN A 8 7.08 -13.77 -20.46
N LEU A 9 6.23 -14.23 -19.54
CA LEU A 9 5.49 -13.32 -18.65
C LEU A 9 6.43 -12.42 -17.83
N VAL A 10 7.55 -12.95 -17.34
CA VAL A 10 8.53 -12.16 -16.57
C VAL A 10 9.25 -11.15 -17.45
N ARG A 11 9.63 -11.54 -18.68
CA ARG A 11 10.26 -10.62 -19.64
C ARG A 11 9.31 -9.51 -20.07
N ASP A 12 8.08 -9.87 -20.42
CA ASP A 12 7.07 -8.93 -20.91
C ASP A 12 6.64 -7.97 -19.79
N ALA A 13 6.57 -8.42 -18.53
CA ALA A 13 6.25 -7.56 -17.39
C ALA A 13 7.40 -6.60 -17.02
N ARG A 14 8.64 -6.87 -17.43
CA ARG A 14 9.81 -6.05 -17.03
C ARG A 14 9.72 -4.62 -17.56
N ILE A 15 9.23 -4.44 -18.79
CA ILE A 15 9.16 -3.12 -19.43
C ILE A 15 8.19 -2.18 -18.69
N ALA A 16 7.16 -2.74 -18.02
CA ALA A 16 6.16 -1.97 -17.29
C ALA A 16 6.74 -1.18 -16.10
N GLN A 17 7.95 -1.51 -15.62
CA GLN A 17 8.63 -0.79 -14.55
C GLN A 17 9.52 0.37 -15.05
N LEU A 18 9.69 0.49 -16.37
CA LEU A 18 10.66 1.37 -17.03
C LEU A 18 10.00 2.35 -17.99
N TYR A 19 9.05 1.88 -18.79
CA TYR A 19 8.36 2.66 -19.81
C TYR A 19 7.28 3.58 -19.18
N GLU A 20 6.98 4.72 -19.81
CA GLU A 20 6.10 5.79 -19.28
C GLU A 20 6.53 6.38 -17.92
N GLY A 21 7.83 6.31 -17.62
CA GLY A 21 8.43 6.81 -16.39
C GLY A 21 8.73 5.68 -15.42
N THR A 22 10.01 5.58 -15.03
CA THR A 22 10.49 4.51 -14.14
C THR A 22 9.77 4.56 -12.79
N ASN A 23 9.74 3.43 -12.08
CA ASN A 23 9.17 3.38 -10.73
C ASN A 23 9.72 4.46 -9.79
N GLY A 24 11.00 4.84 -9.93
CA GLY A 24 11.61 5.94 -9.18
C GLY A 24 10.99 7.30 -9.54
N ILE A 25 10.81 7.58 -10.83
CA ILE A 25 10.15 8.81 -11.30
C ILE A 25 8.69 8.86 -10.83
N GLN A 26 7.95 7.74 -10.89
CA GLN A 26 6.58 7.67 -10.37
C GLN A 26 6.52 7.94 -8.86
N ALA A 27 7.49 7.42 -8.11
CA ALA A 27 7.59 7.63 -6.68
C ALA A 27 7.89 9.10 -6.33
N LEU A 28 8.85 9.71 -7.04
CA LEU A 28 9.19 11.12 -6.92
C LEU A 28 8.01 12.02 -7.31
N ASP A 29 7.25 11.65 -8.35
CA ASP A 29 6.05 12.36 -8.74
C ASP A 29 4.97 12.32 -7.63
N LEU A 30 4.74 11.14 -7.05
CA LEU A 30 3.81 10.97 -5.94
C LEU A 30 4.17 11.90 -4.79
N VAL A 31 5.41 11.81 -4.29
CA VAL A 31 5.86 12.56 -3.12
C VAL A 31 6.02 14.05 -3.41
N GLY A 32 6.75 14.42 -4.46
CA GLY A 32 7.11 15.79 -4.76
C GLY A 32 5.99 16.61 -5.40
N ARG A 33 5.06 15.97 -6.13
CA ARG A 33 3.97 16.67 -6.83
C ARG A 33 2.59 16.33 -6.27
N LYS A 34 2.23 15.05 -6.14
CA LYS A 34 0.83 14.66 -5.84
C LYS A 34 0.42 14.87 -4.39
N LEU A 35 1.30 14.64 -3.41
CA LEU A 35 0.96 14.83 -1.99
C LEU A 35 0.59 16.28 -1.66
N GLY A 36 1.30 17.25 -2.22
CA GLY A 36 1.04 18.67 -2.00
C GLY A 36 -0.11 19.26 -2.81
N MET A 37 -0.58 18.57 -3.86
CA MET A 37 -1.61 19.08 -4.77
C MET A 37 -2.88 19.48 -4.02
N LYS A 38 -3.41 20.66 -4.35
CA LYS A 38 -4.61 21.23 -3.72
C LYS A 38 -4.51 21.23 -2.19
N THR A 39 -3.32 21.51 -1.67
CA THR A 39 -3.03 21.54 -0.22
C THR A 39 -3.32 20.19 0.44
N GLY A 40 -2.93 19.09 -0.20
CA GLY A 40 -3.14 17.72 0.28
C GLY A 40 -4.59 17.23 0.22
N ARG A 41 -5.51 18.00 -0.36
CA ARG A 41 -6.94 17.62 -0.45
C ARG A 41 -7.14 16.30 -1.18
N LEU A 42 -6.30 15.98 -2.16
CA LEU A 42 -6.44 14.75 -2.96
C LEU A 42 -6.29 13.48 -2.10
N LEU A 43 -5.46 13.51 -1.06
CA LEU A 43 -5.25 12.38 -0.16
C LEU A 43 -6.51 11.99 0.62
N ARG A 44 -7.39 12.96 0.87
CA ARG A 44 -8.66 12.74 1.59
C ARG A 44 -9.56 11.76 0.85
N HIS A 45 -9.51 11.71 -0.48
CA HIS A 45 -10.31 10.78 -1.27
C HIS A 45 -9.94 9.32 -1.05
N PHE A 46 -8.73 9.05 -0.57
CA PHE A 46 -8.33 7.70 -0.15
C PHE A 46 -8.49 7.51 1.35
N PHE A 47 -7.91 8.42 2.17
CA PHE A 47 -7.88 8.24 3.61
C PHE A 47 -9.25 8.29 4.28
N HIS A 48 -10.14 9.18 3.86
CA HIS A 48 -11.47 9.29 4.49
C HIS A 48 -12.31 8.02 4.32
N PRO A 49 -12.54 7.50 3.10
CA PRO A 49 -13.34 6.29 2.96
C PRO A 49 -12.67 5.07 3.60
N ALA A 50 -11.34 4.95 3.55
CA ALA A 50 -10.63 3.86 4.23
C ALA A 50 -10.77 3.93 5.76
N THR A 51 -10.66 5.13 6.34
CA THR A 51 -10.82 5.34 7.79
C THR A 51 -12.27 5.08 8.21
N ALA A 52 -13.24 5.61 7.47
CA ALA A 52 -14.66 5.38 7.73
C ALA A 52 -15.03 3.89 7.65
N PHE A 53 -14.45 3.16 6.69
CA PHE A 53 -14.65 1.71 6.60
C PHE A 53 -14.10 0.99 7.83
N VAL A 54 -12.89 1.33 8.28
CA VAL A 54 -12.29 0.78 9.50
C VAL A 54 -13.18 1.07 10.71
N GLU A 55 -13.60 2.31 10.89
CA GLU A 55 -14.45 2.73 12.02
C GLU A 55 -15.78 1.95 12.05
N ALA A 56 -16.39 1.72 10.89
CA ALA A 56 -17.66 1.01 10.78
C ALA A 56 -17.56 -0.51 11.03
N HIS A 57 -16.37 -1.12 10.88
CA HIS A 57 -16.23 -2.59 10.89
C HIS A 57 -15.17 -3.13 11.86
N GLN A 58 -14.48 -2.28 12.62
CA GLN A 58 -13.44 -2.73 13.57
C GLN A 58 -13.99 -3.59 14.72
N ASP A 59 -15.29 -3.48 14.99
CA ASP A 59 -15.99 -4.26 16.02
C ASP A 59 -16.86 -5.38 15.44
N ASP A 60 -16.88 -5.55 14.10
CA ASP A 60 -17.58 -6.66 13.45
C ASP A 60 -16.76 -7.94 13.60
N GLU A 61 -17.21 -8.87 14.46
CA GLU A 61 -16.50 -10.12 14.73
C GLU A 61 -16.21 -10.96 13.47
N ALA A 62 -16.99 -10.82 12.39
CA ALA A 62 -16.72 -11.54 11.14
C ALA A 62 -15.58 -10.90 10.31
N LEU A 63 -15.30 -9.61 10.49
CA LEU A 63 -14.35 -8.85 9.68
C LEU A 63 -13.16 -8.31 10.47
N LYS A 64 -13.26 -8.24 11.79
CA LYS A 64 -12.29 -7.64 12.72
C LYS A 64 -10.88 -8.18 12.51
N GLU A 65 -10.73 -9.47 12.24
CA GLU A 65 -9.41 -10.08 11.96
C GLU A 65 -8.72 -9.49 10.71
N LEU A 66 -9.49 -8.97 9.74
CA LEU A 66 -8.99 -8.34 8.53
C LEU A 66 -8.90 -6.81 8.68
N VAL A 67 -9.86 -6.22 9.39
CA VAL A 67 -9.96 -4.76 9.57
C VAL A 67 -8.87 -4.23 10.50
N LEU A 68 -8.54 -4.92 11.61
CA LEU A 68 -7.55 -4.43 12.56
C LEU A 68 -6.11 -4.34 11.99
N PRO A 69 -5.62 -5.33 11.21
CA PRO A 69 -4.35 -5.18 10.49
C PRO A 69 -4.35 -3.98 9.53
N LEU A 70 -5.45 -3.78 8.79
CA LEU A 70 -5.59 -2.63 7.90
C LEU A 70 -5.57 -1.32 8.67
N ALA A 71 -6.30 -1.21 9.78
CA ALA A 71 -6.35 -0.03 10.63
C ALA A 71 -4.94 0.40 11.08
N LYS A 72 -4.13 -0.56 11.54
CA LYS A 72 -2.74 -0.32 11.93
C LYS A 72 -1.88 0.16 10.77
N ALA A 73 -1.99 -0.47 9.61
CA ALA A 73 -1.22 -0.10 8.42
C ALA A 73 -1.63 1.27 7.85
N LEU A 74 -2.93 1.57 7.88
CA LEU A 74 -3.51 2.85 7.47
C LEU A 74 -3.04 3.99 8.37
N GLY A 75 -3.07 3.81 9.69
CA GLY A 75 -2.56 4.81 10.64
C GLY A 75 -1.07 5.09 10.44
N LYS A 76 -0.26 4.05 10.20
CA LYS A 76 1.17 4.21 9.86
C LYS A 76 1.36 4.94 8.53
N LEU A 77 0.53 4.65 7.53
CA LEU A 77 0.60 5.35 6.25
C LEU A 77 0.29 6.83 6.41
N GLN A 78 -0.77 7.18 7.15
CA GLN A 78 -1.11 8.57 7.47
C GLN A 78 0.04 9.29 8.20
N GLN A 79 0.67 8.62 9.17
CA GLN A 79 1.82 9.15 9.88
C GLN A 79 3.02 9.36 8.94
N ALA A 80 3.35 8.39 8.09
CA ALA A 80 4.41 8.52 7.09
C ALA A 80 4.16 9.68 6.12
N THR A 81 2.92 9.82 5.63
CA THR A 81 2.53 10.94 4.76
C THR A 81 2.78 12.30 5.43
N LEU A 82 2.44 12.43 6.72
CA LEU A 82 2.67 13.65 7.49
C LEU A 82 4.16 13.95 7.64
N VAL A 83 4.97 12.94 8.02
CA VAL A 83 6.42 13.10 8.22
C VAL A 83 7.11 13.52 6.91
N ILE A 84 6.75 12.87 5.80
CA ILE A 84 7.28 13.22 4.47
C ILE A 84 6.92 14.65 4.11
N ALA A 85 5.66 15.06 4.32
CA ALA A 85 5.24 16.43 4.05
C ALA A 85 5.99 17.45 4.92
N GLN A 86 6.18 17.16 6.22
CA GLN A 86 6.87 18.05 7.15
C GLN A 86 8.34 18.22 6.81
N LYS A 87 9.07 17.11 6.62
CA LYS A 87 10.51 17.15 6.29
C LYS A 87 10.75 17.69 4.88
N GLY A 88 9.92 17.28 3.91
CA GLY A 88 10.02 17.69 2.51
C GLY A 88 9.82 19.19 2.26
N LEU A 89 9.11 19.89 3.15
CA LEU A 89 8.98 21.36 3.08
C LEU A 89 10.30 22.07 3.37
N GLY A 90 11.12 21.53 4.27
CA GLY A 90 12.43 22.10 4.63
C GLY A 90 13.56 21.59 3.74
N ASP A 91 13.47 20.33 3.30
CA ASP A 91 14.48 19.68 2.49
C ASP A 91 13.84 18.69 1.49
N PRO A 92 13.78 19.04 0.18
CA PRO A 92 13.25 18.16 -0.84
C PRO A 92 13.96 16.79 -0.94
N GLU A 93 15.22 16.69 -0.52
CA GLU A 93 15.97 15.42 -0.54
C GLU A 93 15.48 14.44 0.52
N GLU A 94 14.99 14.92 1.67
CA GLU A 94 14.37 14.07 2.70
C GLU A 94 13.12 13.37 2.15
N ALA A 95 12.34 14.08 1.36
CA ALA A 95 11.18 13.53 0.67
C ALA A 95 11.59 12.58 -0.47
N ALA A 96 12.61 12.94 -1.26
CA ALA A 96 13.09 12.13 -2.38
C ALA A 96 13.69 10.79 -1.92
N ALA A 97 14.49 10.79 -0.84
CA ALA A 97 15.19 9.61 -0.32
C ALA A 97 14.25 8.46 0.06
N VAL A 98 13.01 8.78 0.47
CA VAL A 98 12.02 7.78 0.93
C VAL A 98 10.88 7.57 -0.06
N ALA A 99 10.94 8.18 -1.25
CA ALA A 99 9.83 8.21 -2.19
C ALA A 99 9.40 6.81 -2.63
N THR A 100 10.35 5.95 -2.99
CA THR A 100 10.06 4.57 -3.44
C THR A 100 9.44 3.72 -2.33
N ASP A 101 9.92 3.88 -1.09
CA ASP A 101 9.38 3.17 0.07
C ASP A 101 7.95 3.61 0.36
N TYR A 102 7.69 4.91 0.28
CA TYR A 102 6.35 5.46 0.44
C TYR A 102 5.39 4.99 -0.65
N LEU A 103 5.79 5.00 -1.92
CA LEU A 103 4.96 4.51 -3.02
C LEU A 103 4.56 3.05 -2.80
N LYS A 104 5.52 2.20 -2.40
CA LYS A 104 5.25 0.78 -2.11
C LYS A 104 4.33 0.62 -0.90
N MET A 105 4.58 1.36 0.17
CA MET A 105 3.77 1.32 1.38
C MET A 105 2.31 1.73 1.08
N PHE A 106 2.12 2.79 0.31
CA PHE A 106 0.80 3.24 -0.13
C PHE A 106 0.09 2.14 -0.92
N GLY A 107 0.78 1.53 -1.89
CA GLY A 107 0.22 0.44 -2.70
C GLY A 107 -0.23 -0.77 -1.87
N LEU A 108 0.57 -1.19 -0.89
CA LEU A 108 0.22 -2.29 0.02
C LEU A 108 -1.06 -1.99 0.82
N VAL A 109 -1.15 -0.79 1.40
CA VAL A 109 -2.34 -0.38 2.17
C VAL A 109 -3.56 -0.22 1.27
N ALA A 110 -3.39 0.33 0.06
CA ALA A 110 -4.49 0.47 -0.90
C ALA A 110 -5.05 -0.88 -1.35
N ILE A 111 -4.20 -1.86 -1.64
CA ILE A 111 -4.65 -3.22 -1.98
C ILE A 111 -5.27 -3.90 -0.75
N GLY A 112 -4.70 -3.72 0.45
CA GLY A 112 -5.30 -4.18 1.70
C GLY A 112 -6.72 -3.63 1.90
N TYR A 113 -6.92 -2.34 1.61
CA TYR A 113 -8.25 -1.72 1.64
C TYR A 113 -9.21 -2.35 0.62
N MET A 114 -8.77 -2.64 -0.60
CA MET A 114 -9.61 -3.36 -1.57
C MET A 114 -9.97 -4.78 -1.09
N TRP A 115 -9.06 -5.46 -0.39
CA TRP A 115 -9.34 -6.79 0.19
C TRP A 115 -10.41 -6.77 1.25
N VAL A 116 -10.43 -5.78 2.15
CA VAL A 116 -11.51 -5.70 3.16
C VAL A 116 -12.87 -5.38 2.54
N LEU A 117 -12.91 -4.55 1.49
CA LEU A 117 -14.15 -4.28 0.75
C LEU A 117 -14.69 -5.53 0.06
N MET A 118 -13.81 -6.35 -0.53
CA MET A 118 -14.20 -7.63 -1.11
C MET A 118 -14.61 -8.65 -0.04
N ALA A 119 -13.94 -8.66 1.11
CA ALA A 119 -14.23 -9.58 2.20
C ALA A 119 -15.60 -9.30 2.83
N GLU A 120 -15.94 -8.03 3.06
CA GLU A 120 -17.25 -7.62 3.57
C GLU A 120 -18.39 -8.10 2.66
N LYS A 121 -18.24 -7.90 1.34
CA LYS A 121 -19.21 -8.41 0.34
C LYS A 121 -19.29 -9.94 0.33
N ALA A 122 -18.15 -10.62 0.42
CA ALA A 122 -18.09 -12.08 0.43
C ALA A 122 -18.77 -12.66 1.70
N ALA A 123 -18.52 -12.07 2.86
CA ALA A 123 -19.16 -12.45 4.12
C ALA A 123 -20.68 -12.27 4.06
N LYS A 124 -21.16 -11.13 3.54
CA LYS A 124 -22.60 -10.88 3.32
C LYS A 124 -23.25 -11.92 2.41
N LYS A 125 -22.56 -12.34 1.34
CA LYS A 125 -23.06 -13.37 0.43
C LYS A 125 -23.13 -14.75 1.09
N LEU A 126 -22.12 -15.12 1.88
CA LEU A 126 -22.09 -16.38 2.61
C LEU A 126 -23.14 -16.48 3.71
N ASN A 127 -23.49 -15.36 4.36
CA ASN A 127 -24.53 -15.32 5.38
C ASN A 127 -25.96 -15.30 4.80
N GLY A 128 -26.10 -15.02 3.52
CA GLY A 128 -27.37 -15.06 2.78
C GLY A 128 -27.48 -16.34 1.95
N ASP A 129 -27.84 -16.17 0.68
CA ASP A 129 -27.79 -17.24 -0.31
C ASP A 129 -26.58 -17.04 -1.24
N ALA A 130 -25.59 -17.91 -1.08
CA ALA A 130 -24.39 -17.94 -1.92
C ALA A 130 -24.50 -18.92 -3.10
N GLY A 131 -25.54 -19.77 -3.14
CA GLY A 131 -25.72 -20.80 -4.16
C GLY A 131 -24.44 -21.59 -4.46
N ASP A 132 -24.21 -21.84 -5.75
CA ASP A 132 -23.02 -22.55 -6.25
C ASP A 132 -21.70 -21.76 -6.07
N ASP A 133 -21.79 -20.45 -5.78
CA ASP A 133 -20.64 -19.56 -5.60
C ASP A 133 -20.10 -19.55 -4.16
N ALA A 134 -20.68 -20.31 -3.23
CA ALA A 134 -20.24 -20.37 -1.84
C ALA A 134 -18.72 -20.62 -1.71
N ARG A 135 -18.17 -21.51 -2.54
CA ARG A 135 -16.73 -21.80 -2.57
C ARG A 135 -15.91 -20.58 -3.01
N TYR A 136 -16.40 -19.80 -3.98
CA TYR A 136 -15.73 -18.59 -4.45
C TYR A 136 -15.63 -17.53 -3.36
N TYR A 137 -16.74 -17.24 -2.68
CA TYR A 137 -16.76 -16.25 -1.59
C TYR A 137 -15.93 -16.69 -0.39
N ALA A 138 -15.97 -17.98 -0.02
CA ALA A 138 -15.12 -18.51 1.03
C ALA A 138 -13.62 -18.37 0.68
N ASN A 139 -13.25 -18.55 -0.59
CA ASN A 139 -11.89 -18.35 -1.05
C ASN A 139 -11.48 -16.87 -1.04
N LYS A 140 -12.39 -15.92 -1.33
CA LYS A 140 -12.11 -14.48 -1.18
C LYS A 140 -11.70 -14.12 0.25
N LEU A 141 -12.39 -14.66 1.25
CA LEU A 141 -12.04 -14.44 2.66
C LEU A 141 -10.67 -15.03 3.01
N LYS A 142 -10.38 -16.26 2.55
CA LYS A 142 -9.06 -16.89 2.76
C LYS A 142 -7.92 -16.09 2.13
N THR A 143 -8.10 -15.59 0.91
CA THR A 143 -7.08 -14.79 0.22
C THR A 143 -6.91 -13.42 0.87
N ALA A 144 -8.00 -12.78 1.31
CA ALA A 144 -7.91 -11.53 2.09
C ALA A 144 -7.09 -11.75 3.37
N ARG A 145 -7.36 -12.84 4.10
CA ARG A 145 -6.60 -13.22 5.31
C ARG A 145 -5.12 -13.45 5.01
N PHE A 146 -4.81 -14.14 3.91
CA PHE A 146 -3.42 -14.31 3.45
C PHE A 146 -2.75 -12.96 3.19
N TYR A 147 -3.41 -12.05 2.49
CA TYR A 147 -2.87 -10.72 2.21
C TYR A 147 -2.56 -9.95 3.50
N MET A 148 -3.51 -9.93 4.44
CA MET A 148 -3.37 -9.21 5.71
C MET A 148 -2.23 -9.74 6.58
N TYR A 149 -1.98 -11.05 6.56
CA TYR A 149 -0.98 -11.66 7.43
C TYR A 149 0.36 -11.94 6.76
N LYS A 150 0.45 -11.94 5.43
CA LYS A 150 1.69 -12.28 4.71
C LYS A 150 2.24 -11.14 3.87
N LEU A 151 1.40 -10.25 3.34
CA LEU A 151 1.84 -9.16 2.46
C LEU A 151 1.77 -7.81 3.14
N LEU A 152 0.65 -7.47 3.77
CA LEU A 152 0.48 -6.17 4.44
C LEU A 152 1.54 -5.87 5.52
N PRO A 153 2.10 -6.85 6.28
CA PRO A 153 3.15 -6.56 7.27
C PRO A 153 4.41 -5.91 6.68
N GLU A 154 4.68 -6.04 5.38
CA GLU A 154 5.78 -5.34 4.72
C GLU A 154 5.67 -3.81 4.88
N SER A 155 4.43 -3.28 4.95
CA SER A 155 4.19 -1.85 5.22
C SER A 155 4.83 -1.36 6.53
N ALA A 156 5.00 -2.24 7.53
CA ALA A 156 5.63 -1.87 8.79
C ALA A 156 7.15 -1.69 8.63
N SER A 157 7.81 -2.51 7.81
CA SER A 157 9.24 -2.36 7.51
C SER A 157 9.48 -1.09 6.68
N LEU A 158 8.65 -0.86 5.66
CA LEU A 158 8.70 0.36 4.85
C LEU A 158 8.47 1.61 5.69
N PHE A 159 7.51 1.57 6.62
CA PHE A 159 7.31 2.66 7.59
C PHE A 159 8.59 2.98 8.35
N LEU A 160 9.29 1.98 8.91
CA LEU A 160 10.53 2.22 9.64
C LEU A 160 11.62 2.85 8.75
N ARG A 161 11.76 2.41 7.50
CA ARG A 161 12.68 3.01 6.51
C ARG A 161 12.33 4.46 6.18
N ILE A 162 11.04 4.78 6.05
CA ILE A 162 10.59 6.16 5.83
C ILE A 162 10.95 7.03 7.03
N MET A 163 10.78 6.52 8.26
CA MET A 163 11.05 7.28 9.47
C MET A 163 12.54 7.63 9.65
N THR A 164 13.47 6.83 9.09
CA THR A 164 14.91 7.15 9.14
C THR A 164 15.32 8.29 8.22
N GLY A 165 14.52 8.63 7.20
CA GLY A 165 14.83 9.70 6.25
C GLY A 165 16.12 9.45 5.46
N LYS A 166 16.77 10.53 5.02
CA LYS A 166 18.00 10.46 4.22
C LYS A 166 19.29 10.18 5.01
N ALA A 167 19.25 10.26 6.34
CA ALA A 167 20.43 10.32 7.20
C ALA A 167 21.42 9.16 7.04
N ALA A 168 20.94 7.95 6.77
CA ALA A 168 21.80 6.78 6.55
C ALA A 168 22.45 6.79 5.15
N MET A 169 21.78 7.37 4.15
CA MET A 169 22.31 7.49 2.79
C MET A 169 23.36 8.61 2.71
N ALA A 170 23.11 9.73 3.41
CA ALA A 170 23.98 10.91 3.42
C ALA A 170 25.32 10.72 4.16
N GLN A 171 25.62 9.51 4.63
CA GLN A 171 26.92 9.17 5.25
C GLN A 171 27.95 8.65 4.24
N PHE A 172 27.50 8.26 3.04
CA PHE A 172 28.36 7.75 1.99
C PHE A 172 28.66 8.84 0.97
N ASP A 173 29.91 8.95 0.57
CA ASP A 173 30.36 9.80 -0.53
C ASP A 173 30.43 9.00 -1.84
N GLU A 174 30.65 9.68 -2.97
CA GLU A 174 30.72 9.01 -4.29
C GLU A 174 31.85 7.99 -4.36
N ASP A 175 33.00 8.27 -3.71
CA ASP A 175 34.17 7.39 -3.68
C ASP A 175 33.96 6.08 -2.89
N ASP A 176 32.86 5.96 -2.14
CA ASP A 176 32.52 4.74 -1.38
C ASP A 176 31.86 3.64 -2.23
N PHE A 177 31.56 3.88 -3.52
CA PHE A 177 30.82 2.97 -4.43
C PHE A 177 31.62 2.52 -5.66
#